data_AF-X1JD16-F1
#
_entry.id   AF-X1JD16-F1
#
_cell.length_a   1.000
_cell.length_b   1.000
_cell.length_c   1.000
_cell.angle_alpha   90.00
_cell.angle_beta   90.00
_cell.angle_gamma   90.00
#
_symmetry.space_group_name_H-M   'P 1'
#
loop_
_entity.id
_entity.type
_entity.pdbx_description
1 polymer ?
#
loop_
_entity_poly.entity_id
_entity_poly.type
_entity_poly.pdbx_seq_one_letter_code
_entity_poly.pdbx_strand_id
1 'polypeptide(L)'
;VIGDLKKMSPEWLRGTTLRGYGVNLTVGIGLPIPILNEEIVQWTAVRDEEIYAQIIDYSDAYPKGKSDSLAEVNYAQLKSGKITIQGKGVPTASFSSYAKARKIAGILKNWIKKGEFFLTEPVELLPSVDSGITFKPLRERKIR
;
A
#
# COMPACT_ATOMS: atom_id res chain seq x y z
N VAL A 1 -11.25 -12.82 -2.69
CA VAL A 1 -10.06 -13.70 -2.65
C VAL A 1 -10.23 -14.69 -1.51
N ILE A 2 -10.06 -16.00 -1.76
CA ILE A 2 -10.17 -17.05 -0.75
C ILE A 2 -8.84 -17.83 -0.74
N GLY A 3 -8.29 -18.07 0.46
CA GLY A 3 -7.03 -18.78 0.63
C GLY A 3 -7.21 -20.11 1.35
N ASP A 4 -6.60 -21.19 0.84
CA ASP A 4 -6.52 -22.48 1.54
C ASP A 4 -5.27 -22.51 2.45
N LEU A 5 -5.49 -22.24 3.74
CA LEU A 5 -4.41 -22.20 4.74
C LEU A 5 -3.64 -23.52 4.85
N LYS A 6 -4.24 -24.68 4.52
CA LYS A 6 -3.55 -25.98 4.59
C LYS A 6 -2.42 -26.10 3.57
N LYS A 7 -2.51 -25.34 2.46
CA LYS A 7 -1.54 -25.34 1.36
C LYS A 7 -0.64 -24.10 1.38
N MET A 8 -0.93 -23.12 2.23
CA MET A 8 -0.15 -21.90 2.30
C MET A 8 1.18 -22.10 3.03
N SER A 9 2.21 -21.44 2.53
CA SER A 9 3.49 -21.37 3.22
C SER A 9 3.42 -20.32 4.33
N PRO A 10 3.96 -20.60 5.54
CA PRO A 10 4.13 -19.59 6.57
C PRO A 10 5.06 -18.46 6.11
N GLU A 11 5.78 -18.59 4.99
CA GLU A 11 6.48 -17.46 4.37
C GLU A 11 5.57 -16.26 4.04
N TRP A 12 4.31 -16.52 3.67
CA TRP A 12 3.40 -15.50 3.12
C TRP A 12 2.27 -15.12 4.08
N LEU A 13 2.02 -15.90 5.12
CA LEU A 13 0.99 -15.61 6.10
C LEU A 13 1.50 -15.93 7.50
N ARG A 14 1.62 -14.91 8.35
CA ARG A 14 2.09 -15.05 9.74
C ARG A 14 1.34 -14.13 10.68
N GLY A 15 1.07 -14.61 11.87
CA GLY A 15 0.74 -13.75 13.01
C GLY A 15 1.95 -12.89 13.38
N THR A 16 1.72 -11.60 13.59
CA THR A 16 2.74 -10.65 14.02
C THR A 16 2.20 -9.77 15.14
N THR A 17 3.09 -9.14 15.90
CA THR A 17 2.72 -8.13 16.89
C THR A 17 3.39 -6.82 16.50
N LEU A 18 2.59 -5.78 16.31
CA LEU A 18 3.08 -4.45 15.98
C LEU A 18 2.94 -3.58 17.22
N ARG A 19 4.05 -2.96 17.63
CA ARG A 19 4.08 -2.11 18.83
C ARG A 19 3.05 -0.98 18.68
N GLY A 20 2.15 -0.85 19.65
CA GLY A 20 1.05 0.12 19.62
C GLY A 20 -0.20 -0.34 18.87
N TYR A 21 -0.12 -1.42 18.08
CA TYR A 21 -1.24 -1.98 17.30
C TYR A 21 -1.63 -3.39 17.73
N GLY A 22 -0.89 -4.01 18.66
CA GLY A 22 -1.21 -5.32 19.22
C GLY A 22 -1.04 -6.47 18.22
N VAL A 23 -1.92 -7.46 18.32
CA VAL A 23 -1.91 -8.66 17.47
C VAL A 23 -2.36 -8.30 16.06
N ASN A 24 -1.57 -8.70 15.07
CA ASN A 24 -1.76 -8.41 13.66
C ASN A 24 -1.55 -9.68 12.81
N LEU A 25 -2.02 -9.64 11.57
CA LEU A 25 -1.79 -10.68 10.57
C LEU A 25 -1.04 -10.08 9.38
N THR A 26 0.17 -10.56 9.14
CA THR A 26 0.96 -10.19 7.96
C THR A 26 0.64 -11.15 6.83
N VAL A 27 0.07 -10.61 5.74
CA VAL A 27 -0.31 -11.36 4.55
C VAL A 27 0.43 -10.81 3.33
N GLY A 28 1.15 -11.67 2.63
CA GLY A 28 1.73 -11.40 1.32
C GLY A 28 0.72 -11.75 0.23
N ILE A 29 0.30 -10.74 -0.53
CA ILE A 29 -0.62 -10.90 -1.65
C ILE A 29 0.01 -10.37 -2.93
N GLY A 30 -0.11 -11.12 -4.02
CA GLY A 30 0.30 -10.70 -5.35
C GLY A 30 -0.93 -10.51 -6.21
N LEU A 31 -1.11 -9.32 -6.77
CA LEU A 31 -2.20 -9.01 -7.70
C LEU A 31 -1.58 -8.57 -9.04
N PRO A 32 -1.83 -9.27 -10.15
CA PRO A 32 -1.38 -8.80 -11.45
C PRO A 32 -2.32 -7.69 -11.92
N ILE A 33 -1.75 -6.51 -12.21
CA ILE A 33 -2.47 -5.41 -12.83
C ILE A 33 -2.21 -5.51 -14.34
N PRO A 34 -3.22 -5.88 -15.16
CA PRO A 34 -3.02 -6.02 -16.59
C PRO A 34 -2.79 -4.67 -17.25
N ILE A 35 -1.83 -4.62 -18.16
CA ILE A 35 -1.60 -3.48 -19.04
C ILE A 35 -2.39 -3.74 -20.32
N LEU A 36 -3.46 -2.98 -20.52
CA LEU A 36 -4.42 -3.22 -21.61
C LEU A 36 -4.17 -2.33 -22.84
N ASN A 37 -3.49 -1.21 -22.68
CA ASN A 37 -3.18 -0.25 -23.72
C ASN A 37 -1.97 0.62 -23.33
N GLU A 38 -1.51 1.46 -24.26
CA GLU A 38 -0.38 2.37 -24.12
C GLU A 38 -0.63 3.46 -23.06
N GLU A 39 -1.88 3.90 -22.92
CA GLU A 39 -2.25 4.89 -21.91
C GLU A 39 -1.98 4.37 -20.48
N ILE A 40 -2.38 3.13 -20.17
CA ILE A 40 -2.11 2.51 -18.87
C ILE A 40 -0.59 2.35 -18.67
N VAL A 41 0.19 2.04 -19.72
CA VAL A 41 1.66 2.01 -19.62
C VAL A 41 2.19 3.38 -19.19
N GLN A 42 1.73 4.45 -19.82
CA GLN A 42 2.17 5.81 -19.49
C GLN A 42 1.88 6.15 -18.02
N TRP A 43 0.68 5.84 -17.53
CA TRP A 43 0.31 6.09 -16.13
C TRP A 43 1.09 5.23 -15.13
N THR A 44 1.49 4.01 -15.51
CA THR A 44 2.21 3.10 -14.62
C THR A 44 3.74 3.22 -14.70
N ALA A 45 4.26 4.00 -15.66
CA ALA A 45 5.70 4.23 -15.86
C ALA A 45 6.29 5.35 -14.96
N VAL A 46 5.53 5.83 -13.98
CA VAL A 46 5.96 6.86 -13.01
C VAL A 46 7.17 6.39 -12.20
N ARG A 47 8.18 7.25 -12.04
CA ARG A 47 9.38 6.95 -11.24
C ARG A 47 9.19 7.29 -9.78
N ASP A 48 9.99 6.67 -8.91
CA ASP A 48 9.94 6.92 -7.48
C ASP A 48 10.18 8.39 -7.09
N GLU A 49 10.94 9.13 -7.90
CA GLU A 49 11.21 10.56 -7.70
C GLU A 49 10.00 11.45 -8.02
N GLU A 50 9.02 10.91 -8.75
CA GLU A 50 7.82 11.62 -9.22
C GLU A 50 6.58 11.30 -8.38
N ILE A 51 6.67 10.30 -7.49
CA ILE A 51 5.60 9.96 -6.55
C ILE A 51 5.84 10.72 -5.26
N TYR A 52 5.06 11.78 -5.03
CA TYR A 52 5.13 12.59 -3.82
C TYR A 52 4.14 12.12 -2.74
N ALA A 53 4.57 12.23 -1.49
CA ALA A 53 3.77 11.89 -0.31
C ALA A 53 3.99 12.92 0.80
N GLN A 54 2.94 13.16 1.57
CA GLN A 54 2.97 14.03 2.75
C GLN A 54 3.45 13.25 3.97
N ILE A 55 4.30 13.87 4.79
CA ILE A 55 4.66 13.36 6.10
C ILE A 55 3.70 13.94 7.13
N ILE A 56 2.94 13.07 7.80
CA ILE A 56 1.91 13.46 8.78
C ILE A 56 2.36 13.08 10.18
N ASP A 57 2.15 13.99 11.14
CA ASP A 57 2.37 13.69 12.55
C ASP A 57 1.27 12.74 13.07
N TYR A 58 1.66 11.51 13.40
CA TYR A 58 0.75 10.50 13.91
C TYR A 58 0.26 10.77 15.34
N SER A 59 0.94 11.63 16.11
CA SER A 59 0.59 11.96 17.50
C SER A 59 -0.37 13.14 17.62
N ASP A 60 -0.30 14.14 16.72
CA ASP A 60 -1.17 15.32 16.76
C ASP A 60 -2.07 15.48 15.53
N ALA A 61 -1.48 15.58 14.33
CA ALA A 61 -2.22 15.91 13.12
C ALA A 61 -3.21 14.82 12.72
N TYR A 62 -2.76 13.55 12.71
CA TYR A 62 -3.58 12.39 12.35
C TYR A 62 -4.83 12.21 13.24
N PRO A 63 -4.74 12.09 14.58
CA PRO A 63 -5.92 11.87 15.42
C PRO A 63 -6.89 13.05 15.43
N LYS A 64 -6.44 14.26 15.11
CA LYS A 64 -7.27 15.47 15.04
C LYS A 64 -7.81 15.76 13.65
N GLY A 65 -7.49 14.93 12.66
CA GLY A 65 -7.90 15.13 11.26
C GLY A 65 -7.41 16.46 10.66
N LYS A 66 -6.27 16.97 11.13
CA LYS A 66 -5.68 18.20 10.58
C LYS A 66 -5.00 17.89 9.25
N SER A 67 -5.05 18.84 8.33
CA SER A 67 -4.34 18.78 7.05
C SER A 67 -2.86 19.19 7.14
N ASP A 68 -2.31 19.28 8.35
CA ASP A 68 -0.92 19.72 8.58
C ASP A 68 0.06 18.64 8.14
N SER A 69 0.97 19.00 7.21
CA SER A 69 2.11 18.16 6.85
C SER A 69 3.41 18.72 7.40
N LEU A 70 4.25 17.83 7.93
CA LEU A 70 5.59 18.16 8.42
C LEU A 70 6.60 18.38 7.29
N ALA A 71 6.39 17.74 6.14
CA ALA A 71 7.22 17.82 4.95
C ALA A 71 6.54 17.08 3.78
N GLU A 72 6.87 17.48 2.56
CA GLU A 72 6.57 16.72 1.35
C GLU A 72 7.86 16.04 0.85
N VAL A 73 7.78 14.75 0.56
CA VAL A 73 8.92 13.94 0.09
C VAL A 73 8.49 13.02 -1.04
N ASN A 74 9.44 12.57 -1.85
CA ASN A 74 9.17 11.56 -2.88
C ASN A 74 9.55 10.13 -2.43
N TYR A 75 9.04 9.12 -3.13
CA TYR A 75 9.29 7.72 -2.80
C TYR A 75 10.77 7.33 -2.93
N ALA A 76 11.55 7.99 -3.79
CA ALA A 76 12.98 7.76 -3.90
C ALA A 76 13.71 8.12 -2.60
N GLN A 77 13.37 9.28 -2.03
CA GLN A 77 13.86 9.71 -0.72
C GLN A 77 13.43 8.73 0.38
N LEU A 78 12.17 8.30 0.40
CA LEU A 78 11.68 7.33 1.38
C LEU A 78 12.43 5.98 1.29
N LYS A 79 12.73 5.52 0.07
CA LYS A 79 13.47 4.28 -0.19
C LYS A 79 14.96 4.38 0.11
N SER A 80 15.53 5.58 0.18
CA SER A 80 16.93 5.79 0.57
C SER A 80 17.22 5.40 2.03
N GLY A 81 16.18 5.29 2.86
CA GLY A 81 16.27 4.91 4.27
C GLY A 81 16.46 6.11 5.22
N LYS A 82 16.53 7.34 4.71
CA LYS A 82 16.62 8.56 5.53
C LYS A 82 16.07 9.78 4.80
N ILE A 83 15.36 10.63 5.52
CA ILE A 83 14.87 11.93 5.04
C ILE A 83 15.25 13.05 6.01
N THR A 84 15.11 14.30 5.58
CA THR A 84 15.31 15.47 6.45
C THR A 84 13.97 16.15 6.70
N ILE A 85 13.59 16.28 7.96
CA ILE A 85 12.38 16.99 8.40
C ILE A 85 12.83 18.10 9.35
N GLN A 86 12.49 19.36 9.04
CA GLN A 86 12.83 20.53 9.87
C GLN A 86 14.33 20.60 10.26
N GLY A 87 15.22 20.33 9.29
CA GLY A 87 16.67 20.32 9.50
C GLY A 87 17.22 19.11 10.27
N LYS A 88 16.37 18.14 10.66
CA LYS A 88 16.77 16.92 11.35
C LYS A 88 16.68 15.71 10.42
N GLY A 89 17.73 14.89 10.39
CA GLY A 89 17.73 13.62 9.66
C GLY A 89 16.96 12.54 10.41
N VAL A 90 15.94 11.96 9.77
CA VAL A 90 15.04 10.95 10.34
C VAL A 90 15.13 9.67 9.49
N PRO A 91 15.31 8.48 10.11
CA PRO A 91 15.31 7.22 9.36
C PRO A 91 13.93 6.91 8.80
N THR A 92 13.89 6.28 7.63
CA THR A 92 12.66 5.79 7.01
C THR A 92 12.70 4.28 6.86
N ALA A 93 11.55 3.64 7.05
CA ALA A 93 11.37 2.22 6.83
C ALA A 93 9.96 1.96 6.29
N SER A 94 9.83 0.96 5.42
CA SER A 94 8.53 0.53 4.94
C SER A 94 7.86 -0.38 5.96
N PHE A 95 6.54 -0.30 6.04
CA PHE A 95 5.74 -1.21 6.87
C PHE A 95 5.65 -2.62 6.28
N SER A 96 5.77 -2.73 4.95
CA SER A 96 5.81 -3.98 4.21
C SER A 96 7.24 -4.34 3.79
N SER A 97 7.51 -5.63 3.57
CA SER A 97 8.82 -6.08 3.11
C SER A 97 8.92 -5.99 1.58
N TYR A 98 9.76 -5.06 1.09
CA TYR A 98 9.99 -4.90 -0.34
C TYR A 98 10.62 -6.14 -0.99
N ALA A 99 11.56 -6.79 -0.30
CA ALA A 99 12.19 -8.03 -0.77
C ALA A 99 11.17 -9.16 -0.96
N LYS A 100 10.23 -9.33 -0.01
CA LYS A 100 9.14 -10.31 -0.13
C LYS A 100 8.19 -9.95 -1.27
N ALA A 101 7.84 -8.66 -1.42
CA ALA A 101 7.00 -8.19 -2.52
C ALA A 101 7.62 -8.53 -3.90
N ARG A 102 8.92 -8.31 -4.07
CA ARG A 102 9.65 -8.68 -5.31
C ARG A 102 9.65 -10.18 -5.56
N LYS A 103 9.80 -11.00 -4.50
CA LYS A 103 9.72 -12.46 -4.61
C LYS A 103 8.31 -12.91 -5.04
N ILE A 104 7.26 -12.37 -4.43
CA ILE A 104 5.86 -12.65 -4.81
C ILE A 104 5.62 -12.27 -6.28
N ALA A 105 6.05 -11.07 -6.69
CA ALA A 105 5.92 -10.61 -8.07
C ALA A 105 6.64 -11.54 -9.06
N GLY A 106 7.83 -12.03 -8.72
CA GLY A 106 8.57 -13.00 -9.52
C GLY A 106 7.84 -14.35 -9.66
N ILE A 107 7.29 -14.87 -8.56
CA ILE A 107 6.51 -16.11 -8.55
C ILE A 107 5.27 -15.97 -9.45
N LEU A 108 4.48 -14.91 -9.22
CA LEU A 108 3.27 -14.65 -9.99
C LEU A 108 3.57 -14.46 -11.49
N LYS A 109 4.62 -13.72 -11.83
CA LYS A 109 5.08 -13.56 -13.21
C LYS A 109 5.41 -14.90 -13.87
N ASN A 110 6.03 -15.82 -13.14
CA ASN A 110 6.35 -17.16 -13.66
C ASN A 110 5.09 -17.98 -13.91
N TRP A 111 4.11 -17.97 -12.99
CA TRP A 111 2.84 -18.67 -13.20
C TRP A 111 2.08 -18.15 -14.42
N ILE A 112 2.03 -16.82 -14.59
CA ILE A 112 1.40 -16.19 -15.76
C ILE A 112 2.11 -16.64 -17.06
N LYS A 113 3.44 -16.58 -17.10
CA LYS A 113 4.21 -17.00 -18.29
C LYS A 113 4.00 -18.47 -18.68
N LYS A 114 3.73 -19.33 -17.71
CA LYS A 114 3.47 -20.75 -17.94
C LYS A 114 2.01 -21.05 -18.28
N GLY A 115 1.12 -20.07 -18.23
CA GLY A 115 -0.32 -20.32 -18.33
C GLY A 115 -0.87 -21.11 -17.13
N GLU A 116 -0.25 -21.00 -15.97
CA GLU A 116 -0.73 -21.60 -14.70
C GLU A 116 -1.63 -20.62 -13.92
N PHE A 117 -1.68 -19.36 -14.34
CA PHE A 117 -2.50 -18.31 -13.74
C PHE A 117 -3.26 -17.56 -14.83
N PHE A 118 -4.58 -17.46 -14.66
CA PHE A 118 -5.48 -16.76 -15.58
C PHE A 118 -6.25 -15.67 -14.84
N LEU A 119 -6.56 -14.58 -15.53
CA LEU A 119 -7.47 -13.57 -15.02
C LEU A 119 -8.88 -14.14 -14.99
N THR A 120 -9.56 -13.95 -13.87
CA THR A 120 -10.99 -14.26 -13.75
C THR A 120 -11.81 -13.05 -14.18
N GLU A 121 -13.10 -13.27 -14.43
CA GLU A 121 -14.04 -12.18 -14.58
C GLU A 121 -14.03 -11.28 -13.32
N PRO A 122 -14.25 -9.97 -13.47
CA PRO A 122 -14.41 -9.07 -12.33
C PRO A 122 -15.54 -9.55 -11.43
N VAL A 123 -15.26 -9.67 -10.12
CA VAL A 123 -16.29 -10.04 -9.14
C VAL A 123 -17.27 -8.89 -8.94
N GLU A 124 -16.76 -7.66 -8.92
CA GLU A 124 -17.50 -6.42 -8.78
C GLU A 124 -16.69 -5.29 -9.39
N LEU A 125 -17.35 -4.33 -10.05
CA LEU A 125 -16.68 -3.14 -10.58
C LEU A 125 -16.46 -2.13 -9.46
N LEU A 126 -15.28 -1.52 -9.41
CA LEU A 126 -15.02 -0.43 -8.51
C LEU A 126 -15.90 0.77 -8.89
N PRO A 127 -16.40 1.54 -7.89
CA PRO A 127 -17.12 2.76 -8.18
C PRO A 127 -16.23 3.75 -8.95
N SER A 128 -16.81 4.37 -9.97
CA SER A 128 -16.19 5.41 -10.77
C SER A 128 -16.42 6.79 -10.14
N VAL A 129 -15.76 7.81 -10.68
CA VAL A 129 -15.99 9.23 -10.34
C VAL A 129 -17.47 9.62 -10.49
N ASP A 130 -18.18 9.00 -11.42
CA ASP A 130 -19.60 9.24 -11.69
C ASP A 130 -20.55 8.45 -10.78
N SER A 131 -20.02 7.60 -9.89
CA SER A 131 -20.85 6.76 -9.00
C SER A 131 -21.50 7.52 -7.84
N GLY A 132 -21.33 8.85 -7.77
CA GLY A 132 -22.00 9.71 -6.79
C GLY A 132 -21.64 9.41 -5.33
N ILE A 133 -20.52 8.72 -5.09
CA ILE A 133 -20.08 8.37 -3.73
C ILE A 133 -19.58 9.64 -3.03
N THR A 134 -20.32 10.06 -2.00
CA THR A 134 -19.89 11.13 -1.09
C THR A 134 -19.27 10.54 0.17
N PHE A 135 -18.00 10.86 0.42
CA PHE A 135 -17.35 10.53 1.68
C PHE A 135 -17.89 11.43 2.80
N LYS A 136 -18.44 10.84 3.86
CA LYS A 136 -18.91 11.57 5.03
C LYS A 136 -17.86 11.45 6.14
N PRO A 137 -17.33 12.56 6.67
CA PRO A 137 -16.45 12.49 7.83
C PRO A 137 -17.23 11.96 9.04
N LEU A 138 -16.54 11.22 9.92
CA LEU A 138 -17.10 10.84 11.21
C LEU A 138 -17.32 12.12 12.03
N ARG A 139 -18.59 12.48 12.26
CA ARG A 139 -18.94 13.60 13.13
C ARG A 139 -19.03 13.10 14.57
N GLU A 140 -17.93 13.23 15.31
CA GLU A 140 -17.93 12.86 16.74
C GLU A 140 -18.85 13.79 17.54
N ARG A 141 -19.72 13.19 18.38
CA ARG A 141 -20.57 13.94 19.30
C ARG A 141 -19.72 14.35 20.50
N LYS A 142 -19.77 15.63 20.92
CA LYS A 142 -19.13 16.05 22.16
C LYS A 142 -19.61 15.18 23.32
N ILE A 143 -18.67 14.56 24.03
CA ILE A 143 -18.94 13.87 25.29
C ILE A 143 -19.36 14.95 26.29
N ARG A 144 -20.50 14.74 26.97
CA ARG A 144 -21.03 15.65 27.99
C ARG A 144 -20.20 15.58 29.25
#